data_AF-A0A6V6YUE5-F1
#
_entry.id   AF-A0A6V6YUE5-F1
#
_cell.length_a   1.000
_cell.length_b   1.000
_cell.length_c   1.000
_cell.angle_alpha   90.00
_cell.angle_beta   90.00
_cell.angle_gamma   90.00
#
_symmetry.space_group_name_H-M   'P 1'
#
loop_
_entity.id
_entity.type
_entity.pdbx_description
1 polymer ?
#
loop_
_entity_poly.entity_id
_entity_poly.type
_entity_poly.pdbx_seq_one_letter_code
_entity_poly.pdbx_strand_id
1 'polypeptide(L)'
;MKRIVFFIIIGLASITALAQNTTGVPTQNISGDSNIAYRLFSTRNMYTFIKLDTRNGQMWQVQWDTGKNQFETPLSLKKFASSQEEKTGRFFLYPTQNIYNFILLDQLDGRVWQVQWSTEVKERIVVPIQ
;
A
#
# COMPACT_ATOMS: atom_id res chain seq x y z
N MET A 1 -49.70 15.38 -0.03
CA MET A 1 -48.41 15.90 -0.57
C MET A 1 -47.28 15.91 0.47
N LYS A 2 -47.39 16.59 1.62
CA LYS A 2 -46.31 16.67 2.63
C LYS A 2 -45.78 15.31 3.13
N ARG A 3 -46.66 14.31 3.32
CA ARG A 3 -46.27 12.94 3.72
C ARG A 3 -45.47 12.20 2.63
N ILE A 4 -45.81 12.37 1.36
CA ILE A 4 -45.10 11.76 0.23
C ILE A 4 -43.70 12.36 0.09
N VAL A 5 -43.59 13.70 0.23
CA VAL A 5 -42.29 14.39 0.21
C VAL A 5 -41.37 13.91 1.34
N PHE A 6 -41.91 13.66 2.54
CA PHE A 6 -41.14 13.12 3.67
C PHE A 6 -40.57 11.73 3.38
N PHE A 7 -41.35 10.81 2.79
CA PHE A 7 -40.86 9.49 2.41
C PHE A 7 -39.83 9.52 1.28
N ILE A 8 -39.96 10.46 0.34
CA ILE A 8 -38.97 10.67 -0.73
C ILE A 8 -37.64 11.13 -0.12
N ILE A 9 -37.65 12.07 0.84
CA ILE A 9 -36.43 12.56 1.49
C ILE A 9 -35.72 11.44 2.26
N ILE A 10 -36.45 10.59 2.99
CA ILE A 10 -35.87 9.43 3.69
C ILE A 10 -35.30 8.41 2.70
N GLY A 11 -36.00 8.17 1.59
CA GLY A 11 -35.53 7.30 0.50
C GLY A 11 -34.22 7.78 -0.12
N LEU A 12 -34.11 9.08 -0.45
CA LEU A 12 -32.88 9.66 -0.99
C LEU A 12 -31.71 9.62 0.01
N ALA A 13 -31.95 9.89 1.30
CA ALA A 13 -30.91 9.81 2.32
C ALA A 13 -30.35 8.39 2.49
N SER A 14 -31.21 7.37 2.35
CA SER A 14 -30.82 5.95 2.42
C SER A 14 -29.90 5.53 1.28
N ILE A 15 -30.12 6.08 0.07
CA ILE A 15 -29.30 5.78 -1.12
C ILE A 15 -27.90 6.39 -0.98
N THR A 16 -27.78 7.60 -0.42
CA THR A 16 -26.47 8.24 -0.19
C THR A 16 -25.65 7.54 0.89
N ALA A 17 -26.28 6.94 1.90
CA ALA A 17 -25.58 6.20 2.96
C ALA A 17 -24.90 4.91 2.45
N LEU A 18 -25.50 4.24 1.47
CA LEU A 18 -24.94 3.02 0.86
C LEU A 18 -23.78 3.31 -0.10
N ALA A 19 -23.72 4.51 -0.69
CA ALA A 19 -22.67 4.91 -1.63
C ALA A 19 -21.35 5.31 -0.96
N GLN A 20 -21.32 5.53 0.36
CA GLN A 20 -20.12 5.97 1.08
C GLN A 20 -19.14 4.84 1.44
N ASN A 21 -19.46 3.58 1.11
CA ASN A 21 -18.66 2.43 1.50
C ASN A 21 -17.59 2.07 0.45
N THR A 22 -16.54 2.88 0.34
CA THR A 22 -15.26 2.46 -0.27
C THR A 22 -14.04 2.84 0.59
N THR A 23 -14.21 2.95 1.91
CA THR A 23 -13.15 3.33 2.86
C THR A 23 -12.23 2.18 3.27
N GLY A 24 -12.34 1.00 2.65
CA GLY A 24 -11.53 -0.19 2.94
C GLY A 24 -10.07 -0.07 2.49
N VAL A 25 -9.16 -0.81 3.14
CA VAL A 25 -7.77 -0.96 2.67
C VAL A 25 -7.81 -1.62 1.27
N PRO A 26 -6.95 -1.23 0.30
CA PRO A 26 -6.95 -1.84 -1.03
C PRO A 26 -6.88 -3.37 -0.92
N THR A 27 -7.82 -4.07 -1.57
CA THR A 27 -7.78 -5.54 -1.64
C THR A 27 -6.54 -5.95 -2.42
N GLN A 28 -5.57 -6.52 -1.70
CA GLN A 28 -4.35 -7.05 -2.28
C GLN A 28 -4.60 -8.48 -2.73
N ASN A 29 -4.73 -8.72 -4.04
CA ASN A 29 -4.75 -10.09 -4.60
C ASN A 29 -3.33 -10.64 -4.68
N ILE A 30 -2.69 -10.81 -3.53
CA ILE A 30 -1.30 -11.23 -3.42
C ILE A 30 -1.26 -12.73 -3.12
N SER A 31 -0.53 -13.48 -3.94
CA SER A 31 -0.26 -14.91 -3.69
C SER A 31 0.37 -15.12 -2.31
N GLY A 32 -0.10 -16.12 -1.56
CA GLY A 32 0.50 -16.54 -0.29
C GLY A 32 1.87 -17.20 -0.41
N ASP A 33 2.40 -17.39 -1.62
CA ASP A 33 3.68 -18.06 -1.87
C ASP A 33 4.88 -17.26 -1.34
N SER A 34 5.49 -17.70 -0.24
CA SER A 34 6.66 -17.03 0.32
C SER A 34 7.90 -17.11 -0.57
N ASN A 35 7.95 -17.94 -1.61
CA ASN A 35 9.10 -18.08 -2.50
C ASN A 35 9.12 -17.07 -3.68
N ILE A 36 8.65 -15.84 -3.44
CA ILE A 36 8.62 -14.77 -4.45
C ILE A 36 9.66 -13.70 -4.11
N ALA A 37 10.65 -13.48 -4.99
CA ALA A 37 11.73 -12.51 -4.77
C ALA A 37 11.29 -11.04 -4.85
N TYR A 38 10.33 -10.73 -5.74
CA TYR A 38 9.79 -9.38 -5.89
C TYR A 38 8.27 -9.39 -5.84
N ARG A 39 7.70 -8.51 -5.01
CA ARG A 39 6.25 -8.35 -4.88
C ARG A 39 5.82 -6.93 -5.15
N LEU A 40 4.67 -6.76 -5.78
CA LEU A 40 4.06 -5.46 -6.06
C LEU A 40 2.84 -5.27 -5.16
N PHE A 41 2.76 -4.13 -4.48
CA PHE A 41 1.69 -3.77 -3.56
C PHE A 41 0.97 -2.55 -4.09
N SER A 42 -0.35 -2.62 -4.25
CA SER A 42 -1.14 -1.47 -4.69
C SER A 42 -1.25 -0.44 -3.57
N THR A 43 -1.21 0.84 -3.93
CA THR A 43 -1.60 1.92 -3.01
C THR A 43 -3.07 2.27 -3.23
N ARG A 44 -3.61 3.21 -2.43
CA ARG A 44 -4.93 3.79 -2.72
C ARG A 44 -4.94 4.71 -3.95
N ASN A 45 -3.77 5.16 -4.39
CA ASN A 45 -3.63 5.81 -5.69
C ASN A 45 -3.55 4.70 -6.76
N MET A 46 -4.56 4.61 -7.62
CA MET A 46 -4.67 3.58 -8.68
C MET A 46 -3.47 3.53 -9.63
N TYR A 47 -2.71 4.63 -9.76
CA TYR A 47 -1.54 4.71 -10.63
C TYR A 47 -0.24 4.29 -9.94
N THR A 48 -0.23 4.22 -8.60
CA THR A 48 0.99 4.04 -7.79
C THR A 48 1.00 2.70 -7.07
N PHE A 49 2.14 2.02 -7.17
CA PHE A 49 2.46 0.77 -6.49
C PHE A 49 3.80 0.89 -5.76
N ILE A 50 4.03 -0.03 -4.82
CA ILE A 50 5.34 -0.25 -4.22
C ILE A 50 5.84 -1.64 -4.64
N LYS A 51 6.99 -1.69 -5.32
CA LYS A 51 7.72 -2.93 -5.59
C LYS A 51 8.68 -3.19 -4.45
N LEU A 52 8.60 -4.37 -3.84
CA LEU A 52 9.43 -4.81 -2.73
C LEU A 52 10.33 -5.96 -3.17
N ASP A 53 11.63 -5.86 -2.89
CA ASP A 53 12.52 -7.02 -2.82
C ASP A 53 12.30 -7.73 -1.49
N THR A 54 11.66 -8.89 -1.53
CA THR A 54 11.25 -9.62 -0.32
C THR A 54 12.44 -10.22 0.42
N ARG A 55 13.64 -10.24 -0.18
CA ARG A 55 14.83 -10.82 0.43
C ARG A 55 15.48 -9.90 1.43
N ASN A 56 15.47 -8.60 1.15
CA ASN A 56 16.24 -7.60 1.87
C ASN A 56 15.47 -6.31 2.22
N GLY A 57 14.23 -6.15 1.74
CA GLY A 57 13.37 -5.01 2.06
C GLY A 57 13.66 -3.75 1.27
N GLN A 58 14.53 -3.79 0.26
CA GLN A 58 14.67 -2.69 -0.70
C GLN A 58 13.37 -2.53 -1.48
N MET A 59 13.02 -1.29 -1.83
CA MET A 59 11.75 -1.01 -2.47
C MET A 59 11.77 0.21 -3.38
N TRP A 60 10.87 0.19 -4.36
CA TRP A 60 10.70 1.20 -5.39
C TRP A 60 9.25 1.62 -5.47
N GLN A 61 9.02 2.92 -5.69
CA GLN A 61 7.74 3.42 -6.15
C GLN A 61 7.64 3.15 -7.65
N VAL A 62 6.54 2.53 -8.06
CA VAL A 62 6.21 2.23 -9.46
C VAL A 62 4.95 3.00 -9.81
N GLN A 63 5.04 3.85 -10.83
CA GLN A 63 3.88 4.55 -11.39
C GLN A 63 3.62 4.07 -12.81
N TRP A 64 2.36 3.73 -13.10
CA TRP A 64 1.91 3.42 -14.46
C TRP A 64 0.99 4.51 -14.99
N ASP A 65 0.99 4.67 -16.30
CA ASP A 65 0.17 5.63 -17.03
C ASP A 65 -0.02 5.08 -18.46
N THR A 66 -1.02 5.57 -19.19
CA THR A 66 -1.19 5.33 -20.64
C THR A 66 -0.40 6.32 -21.50
N GLY A 67 0.09 7.41 -20.90
CA GLY A 67 0.92 8.43 -21.53
C GLY A 67 2.42 8.21 -21.32
N LYS A 68 3.09 9.24 -20.80
CA LYS A 68 4.56 9.25 -20.60
C LYS A 68 4.99 9.44 -19.14
N ASN A 69 4.06 9.42 -18.19
CA ASN A 69 4.35 9.64 -16.76
C ASN A 69 4.62 8.34 -15.99
N GLN A 70 4.96 7.26 -16.70
CA GLN A 70 5.34 5.99 -16.11
C GLN A 70 6.79 6.04 -15.63
N PHE A 71 7.04 5.57 -14.41
CA PHE A 71 8.38 5.52 -13.85
C PHE A 71 8.53 4.46 -12.78
N GLU A 72 9.77 4.08 -12.53
CA GLU A 72 10.20 3.35 -11.35
C GLU A 72 11.31 4.17 -10.67
N THR A 73 11.14 4.49 -9.40
CA THR A 73 12.12 5.27 -8.63
C THR A 73 12.35 4.63 -7.27
N PRO A 74 13.60 4.64 -6.75
CA PRO A 74 13.85 4.12 -5.42
C PRO A 74 13.00 4.81 -4.35
N LEU A 75 12.30 4.02 -3.54
CA LEU A 75 11.67 4.50 -2.31
C LEU A 75 12.66 4.31 -1.16
N SER A 76 13.28 3.13 -1.06
CA SER A 76 14.39 2.88 -0.14
C SER A 76 15.34 1.84 -0.72
N LEU A 77 16.63 2.20 -0.81
CA LEU A 77 17.70 1.27 -1.15
C LEU A 77 18.40 0.69 0.07
N LYS A 78 17.95 1.04 1.29
CA LYS A 78 18.46 0.45 2.52
C LYS A 78 18.08 -1.03 2.57
N LYS A 79 19.06 -1.90 2.83
CA LYS A 79 18.82 -3.30 3.16
C LYS A 79 18.50 -3.44 4.65
N PHE A 80 17.46 -4.20 4.98
CA PHE A 80 17.00 -4.49 6.34
C PHE A 80 17.43 -5.89 6.82
N ALA A 81 18.02 -6.67 5.92
CA ALA A 81 18.74 -7.91 6.19
C ALA A 81 20.19 -7.79 5.69
N SER A 82 21.15 -8.40 6.39
CA SER A 82 22.50 -8.54 5.86
C SER A 82 22.54 -9.55 4.71
N SER A 83 23.57 -9.50 3.86
CA SER A 83 23.70 -10.39 2.70
C SER A 83 23.64 -11.88 3.05
N GLN A 84 24.05 -12.27 4.26
CA GLN A 84 24.00 -13.66 4.72
C GLN A 84 22.61 -14.09 5.22
N GLU A 85 21.76 -13.12 5.56
CA GLU A 85 20.42 -13.36 6.10
C GLU A 85 19.31 -13.04 5.09
N GLU A 86 19.66 -12.66 3.86
CA GLU A 86 18.72 -12.47 2.77
C GLU A 86 18.02 -13.81 2.48
N LYS A 87 16.68 -13.82 2.59
CA LYS A 87 15.86 -14.99 2.32
C LYS A 87 14.62 -14.58 1.56
N THR A 88 14.32 -15.26 0.45
CA THR A 88 13.10 -15.00 -0.32
C THR A 88 11.88 -15.07 0.58
N GLY A 89 11.02 -14.05 0.48
CA GLY A 89 9.82 -13.94 1.29
C GLY A 89 10.04 -13.45 2.72
N ARG A 90 11.25 -13.03 3.11
CA ARG A 90 11.50 -12.50 4.45
C ARG A 90 10.68 -11.25 4.74
N PHE A 91 10.59 -10.32 3.80
CA PHE A 91 9.91 -9.04 3.98
C PHE A 91 8.55 -9.01 3.29
N PHE A 92 7.57 -8.39 3.95
CA PHE A 92 6.22 -8.18 3.41
C PHE A 92 5.69 -6.78 3.77
N LEU A 93 4.93 -6.16 2.86
CA LEU A 93 4.30 -4.86 3.09
C LEU A 93 2.81 -5.04 3.39
N TYR A 94 2.35 -4.46 4.50
CA TYR A 94 0.95 -4.39 4.86
C TYR A 94 0.43 -2.97 4.58
N PRO A 95 -0.59 -2.83 3.70
CA PRO A 95 -1.20 -1.53 3.44
C PRO A 95 -1.96 -1.02 4.67
N THR A 96 -1.93 0.30 4.87
CA THR A 96 -2.75 0.95 5.89
C THR A 96 -3.98 1.61 5.25
N GLN A 97 -4.82 2.23 6.07
CA GLN A 97 -5.88 3.12 5.55
C GLN A 97 -5.30 4.45 5.03
N ASN A 98 -4.10 4.86 5.46
CA ASN A 98 -3.49 6.06 4.88
C ASN A 98 -2.94 5.72 3.49
N ILE A 99 -3.23 6.58 2.50
CA ILE A 99 -2.79 6.35 1.12
C ILE A 99 -1.28 6.29 0.97
N TYR A 100 -0.54 6.98 1.84
CA TYR A 100 0.91 7.14 1.80
C TYR A 100 1.67 6.11 2.63
N ASN A 101 1.01 5.41 3.55
CA ASN A 101 1.70 4.60 4.56
C ASN A 101 1.46 3.09 4.43
N PHE A 102 2.53 2.34 4.67
CA PHE A 102 2.55 0.88 4.79
C PHE A 102 3.33 0.48 6.04
N ILE A 103 3.13 -0.75 6.48
CA ILE A 103 3.96 -1.40 7.49
C ILE A 103 4.82 -2.46 6.80
N LEU A 104 6.14 -2.32 6.88
CA LEU A 104 7.07 -3.37 6.49
C LEU A 104 7.24 -4.33 7.67
N LEU A 105 7.00 -5.62 7.47
CA LEU A 105 7.25 -6.68 8.44
C LEU A 105 8.44 -7.52 7.97
N ASP A 106 9.42 -7.71 8.85
CA ASP A 106 10.34 -8.84 8.77
C ASP A 106 9.62 -10.08 9.30
N GLN A 107 9.21 -10.96 8.39
CA GLN A 107 8.47 -12.18 8.72
C GLN A 107 9.33 -13.22 9.43
N LEU A 108 10.66 -13.03 9.51
CA LEU A 108 11.57 -13.95 10.18
C LEU A 108 11.77 -13.58 11.65
N ASP A 109 12.02 -12.31 11.95
CA ASP A 109 12.36 -11.85 13.32
C ASP A 109 11.34 -10.88 13.95
N GLY A 110 10.29 -10.51 13.21
CA GLY A 110 9.17 -9.72 13.73
C GLY A 110 9.42 -8.21 13.79
N ARG A 111 10.58 -7.71 13.37
CA ARG A 111 10.83 -6.27 13.30
C ARG A 111 9.89 -5.60 12.31
N VAL A 112 9.48 -4.38 12.66
CA VAL A 112 8.51 -3.61 11.88
C VAL A 112 9.01 -2.20 11.60
N TRP A 113 8.67 -1.69 10.42
CA TRP A 113 8.98 -0.32 10.01
C TRP A 113 7.74 0.35 9.44
N GLN A 114 7.57 1.63 9.75
CA GLN A 114 6.68 2.49 9.00
C GLN A 114 7.35 2.85 7.68
N VAL A 115 6.63 2.64 6.59
CA VAL A 115 7.02 3.02 5.23
C VAL A 115 6.09 4.14 4.77
N GLN A 116 6.65 5.22 4.25
CA GLN A 116 5.92 6.31 3.58
C GLN A 116 6.45 6.51 2.17
N TRP A 117 5.56 6.46 1.18
CA TRP A 117 5.89 6.89 -0.17
C TRP A 117 5.45 8.32 -0.42
N SER A 118 6.12 8.99 -1.34
CA SER A 118 5.79 10.35 -1.77
C SER A 118 6.36 10.63 -3.15
N THR A 119 5.67 11.48 -3.91
CA THR A 119 6.21 12.06 -5.15
C THR A 119 7.49 12.86 -4.86
N GLU A 120 7.57 13.50 -3.69
CA GLU A 120 8.74 14.23 -3.22
C GLU A 120 9.74 13.27 -2.56
N VAL A 121 10.94 13.16 -3.12
CA VAL A 121 11.99 12.24 -2.63
C VAL A 121 12.31 12.46 -1.15
N LYS A 122 12.35 13.73 -0.71
CA LYS A 122 12.67 14.11 0.69
C LYS A 122 11.61 13.69 1.71
N GLU A 123 10.39 13.42 1.27
CA GLU A 123 9.27 13.03 2.13
C GLU A 123 9.09 11.50 2.20
N ARG A 124 9.96 10.74 1.51
CA ARG A 124 9.99 9.28 1.57
C ARG A 124 10.71 8.86 2.84
N ILE A 125 10.05 8.05 3.67
CA ILE A 125 10.62 7.58 4.93
C ILE A 125 10.45 6.08 5.09
N VAL A 126 11.47 5.43 5.66
CA VAL A 126 11.36 4.08 6.21
C VAL A 126 12.03 4.06 7.57
N VAL A 127 11.21 4.03 8.63
CA VAL A 127 11.67 4.19 10.02
C VAL A 127 11.15 3.05 10.89
N PRO A 128 11.95 2.53 11.84
CA PRO A 128 11.51 1.45 12.72
C PRO A 128 10.36 1.93 13.60
N ILE A 129 9.42 1.03 13.89
CA ILE A 129 8.37 1.25 14.90
C ILE A 129 8.87 0.61 16.21
N GLN A 130 8.86 1.38 17.30
CA GLN A 130 9.27 0.97 18.66
C GLN A 130 8.08 1.08 19.60
#